data_AF-A0A2T5XUP3-F1
#
_entry.id   AF-A0A2T5XUP3-F1
#
_cell.length_a   1.000
_cell.length_b   1.000
_cell.length_c   1.000
_cell.angle_alpha   90.00
_cell.angle_beta   90.00
_cell.angle_gamma   90.00
#
_symmetry.space_group_name_H-M   'P 1'
#
loop_
_entity.id
_entity.type
_entity.pdbx_description
1 polymer ?
#
loop_
_entity_poly.entity_id
_entity_poly.type
_entity_poly.pdbx_seq_one_letter_code
_entity_poly.pdbx_strand_id
1 'polypeptide(L)'
;MTNLEKLSTDFEHKPLDEWNGNDWQGFFKLIETKIYIQKWHYVNNPNGGFWNAILNWEYWGDYPVYIQLEEGKLCFKLSTDPDDIDLPDNFDRANTRNELYNLIIEKANALGLDEIRKPDRFGNGKYMTVAIVDKENWLANEKGFVNAQKVVENLTKYLNFLREEILK
;
A
#
# COMPACT_ATOMS: atom_id res chain seq x y z
N MET A 1 7.81 -30.42 -12.56
CA MET A 1 7.33 -29.31 -13.40
C MET A 1 5.91 -28.99 -12.96
N THR A 2 5.76 -28.07 -12.02
CA THR A 2 4.47 -27.69 -11.42
C THR A 2 3.90 -26.51 -12.18
N ASN A 3 2.66 -26.69 -12.68
CA ASN A 3 1.75 -25.76 -13.36
C ASN A 3 2.30 -24.34 -13.61
N LEU A 4 2.54 -24.01 -14.89
CA LEU A 4 2.49 -22.60 -15.31
C LEU A 4 1.08 -22.10 -15.03
N GLU A 5 0.87 -21.45 -13.89
CA GLU A 5 -0.28 -20.60 -13.67
C GLU A 5 -0.28 -19.57 -14.78
N LYS A 6 -1.23 -19.70 -15.69
CA LYS A 6 -1.49 -18.70 -16.72
C LYS A 6 -2.07 -17.51 -15.95
N LEU A 7 -1.20 -16.60 -15.50
CA LEU A 7 -1.61 -15.39 -14.80
C LEU A 7 -2.67 -14.68 -15.65
N SER A 8 -3.78 -14.33 -15.02
CA SER A 8 -4.93 -13.72 -15.68
C SER A 8 -4.52 -12.39 -16.30
N THR A 9 -4.90 -12.15 -17.55
CA THR A 9 -4.94 -10.80 -18.14
C THR A 9 -6.36 -10.24 -18.14
N ASP A 10 -7.34 -11.03 -17.67
CA ASP A 10 -8.76 -10.68 -17.73
C ASP A 10 -9.07 -9.46 -16.87
N PHE A 11 -8.25 -9.19 -15.84
CA PHE A 11 -8.33 -8.01 -15.00
C PHE A 11 -8.33 -6.68 -15.79
N GLU A 12 -7.72 -6.64 -16.98
CA GLU A 12 -7.71 -5.45 -17.86
C GLU A 12 -9.08 -5.13 -18.46
N HIS A 13 -9.97 -6.12 -18.51
CA HIS A 13 -11.28 -6.02 -19.14
C HIS A 13 -12.43 -6.31 -18.17
N LYS A 14 -12.12 -6.37 -16.88
CA LYS A 14 -13.06 -6.72 -15.82
C LYS A 14 -13.21 -5.56 -14.83
N PRO A 15 -14.43 -5.22 -14.41
CA PRO A 15 -14.62 -4.23 -13.36
C PRO A 15 -14.01 -4.75 -12.04
N LEU A 16 -13.48 -3.84 -11.23
CA LEU A 16 -12.69 -4.16 -10.02
C LEU A 16 -13.47 -4.99 -8.98
N ASP A 17 -14.79 -4.86 -8.93
CA ASP A 17 -15.66 -5.60 -8.00
C ASP A 17 -15.82 -7.08 -8.36
N GLU A 18 -15.52 -7.46 -9.60
CA GLU A 18 -15.51 -8.85 -10.04
C GLU A 18 -14.12 -9.49 -9.95
N TRP A 19 -13.07 -8.74 -9.59
CA TRP A 19 -11.72 -9.28 -9.51
C TRP A 19 -11.61 -10.39 -8.47
N ASN A 20 -10.91 -11.45 -8.83
CA ASN A 20 -10.52 -12.52 -7.92
C ASN A 20 -9.01 -12.53 -7.66
N GLY A 21 -8.52 -13.49 -6.89
CA GLY A 21 -7.10 -13.59 -6.57
C GLY A 21 -6.18 -13.75 -7.79
N ASN A 22 -6.62 -14.37 -8.88
CA ASN A 22 -5.81 -14.48 -10.11
C ASN A 22 -5.74 -13.13 -10.84
N ASP A 23 -6.80 -12.33 -10.78
CA ASP A 23 -6.85 -10.99 -11.34
C ASP A 23 -5.88 -10.06 -10.60
N TRP A 24 -5.85 -10.11 -9.26
CA TRP A 24 -4.86 -9.38 -8.45
C TRP A 24 -3.41 -9.79 -8.72
N GLN A 25 -3.14 -11.08 -8.85
CA GLN A 25 -1.80 -11.57 -9.20
C GLN A 25 -1.37 -11.12 -10.60
N GLY A 26 -2.27 -11.19 -11.58
CA GLY A 26 -2.05 -10.68 -12.93
C GLY A 26 -1.76 -9.19 -12.95
N PHE A 27 -2.55 -8.41 -12.20
CA PHE A 27 -2.35 -6.98 -12.03
C PHE A 27 -0.99 -6.66 -11.40
N PHE A 28 -0.62 -7.28 -10.27
CA PHE A 28 0.69 -7.04 -9.65
C PHE A 28 1.84 -7.45 -10.57
N LYS A 29 1.69 -8.53 -11.34
CA LYS A 29 2.68 -8.90 -12.35
C LYS A 29 2.84 -7.84 -13.43
N LEU A 30 1.75 -7.26 -13.92
CA LEU A 30 1.80 -6.15 -14.88
C LEU A 30 2.51 -4.93 -14.28
N ILE A 31 2.17 -4.54 -13.06
CA ILE A 31 2.78 -3.38 -12.39
C ILE A 31 4.27 -3.59 -12.13
N GLU A 32 4.70 -4.81 -11.77
CA GLU A 32 6.11 -5.19 -11.60
C GLU A 32 6.95 -4.98 -12.88
N THR A 33 6.33 -5.03 -14.07
CA THR A 33 7.04 -4.71 -15.33
C THR A 33 7.26 -3.21 -15.56
N LYS A 34 6.56 -2.36 -14.81
CA LYS A 34 6.52 -0.90 -15.02
C LYS A 34 7.22 -0.13 -13.91
N ILE A 35 7.14 -0.62 -12.68
CA ILE A 35 7.80 -0.03 -11.51
C ILE A 35 8.37 -1.14 -10.61
N TYR A 36 9.31 -0.78 -9.74
CA TYR A 36 9.82 -1.71 -8.73
C TYR A 36 8.72 -2.12 -7.74
N ILE A 37 8.68 -3.41 -7.42
CA ILE A 37 7.90 -4.00 -6.33
C ILE A 37 8.86 -4.84 -5.50
N GLN A 38 8.89 -4.60 -4.18
CA GLN A 38 9.72 -5.36 -3.25
C GLN A 38 9.31 -6.84 -3.20
N LYS A 39 8.01 -7.07 -3.00
CA LYS A 39 7.36 -8.39 -3.03
C LYS A 39 5.84 -8.22 -3.06
N TRP A 40 5.15 -9.22 -3.58
CA TRP A 40 3.70 -9.36 -3.44
C TRP A 40 3.36 -10.80 -3.02
N HIS A 41 2.34 -10.96 -2.19
CA HIS A 41 1.96 -12.27 -1.63
C HIS A 41 0.53 -12.22 -1.07
N TYR A 42 -0.01 -13.41 -0.79
CA TYR A 42 -1.28 -13.55 -0.10
C TYR A 42 -1.09 -13.44 1.42
N VAL A 43 -1.88 -12.58 2.06
CA VAL A 43 -1.92 -12.44 3.52
C VAL A 43 -3.15 -13.17 4.05
N ASN A 44 -2.94 -14.23 4.82
CA ASN A 44 -4.02 -14.95 5.49
C ASN A 44 -4.57 -14.12 6.67
N ASN A 45 -5.89 -14.04 6.80
CA ASN A 45 -6.54 -13.49 7.98
C ASN A 45 -7.87 -14.23 8.26
N PRO A 46 -8.49 -14.07 9.45
CA PRO A 46 -9.72 -14.76 9.81
C PRO A 46 -10.93 -14.50 8.89
N ASN A 47 -10.88 -13.43 8.07
CA ASN A 47 -11.94 -13.06 7.13
C ASN A 47 -11.65 -13.52 5.69
N GLY A 48 -10.70 -14.44 5.50
CA GLY A 48 -10.38 -15.02 4.19
C GLY A 48 -9.01 -14.62 3.66
N GLY A 49 -8.44 -13.48 4.09
CA GLY A 49 -7.16 -12.97 3.58
C GLY A 49 -7.31 -12.00 2.40
N PHE A 50 -6.19 -11.57 1.83
CA PHE A 50 -6.14 -10.70 0.65
C PHE A 50 -4.75 -10.74 0.00
N TRP A 51 -4.67 -10.45 -1.30
CA TRP A 51 -3.41 -10.20 -2.00
C TRP A 51 -2.86 -8.80 -1.69
N ASN A 52 -1.55 -8.71 -1.46
CA ASN A 52 -0.87 -7.43 -1.30
C ASN A 52 0.38 -7.30 -2.17
N ALA A 53 0.83 -6.07 -2.37
CA ALA A 53 2.13 -5.75 -2.94
C ALA A 53 2.82 -4.65 -2.12
N ILE A 54 4.09 -4.85 -1.78
CA ILE A 54 4.93 -3.88 -1.07
C ILE A 54 5.79 -3.18 -2.11
N LEU A 55 5.66 -1.86 -2.23
CA LEU A 55 6.33 -1.09 -3.28
C LEU A 55 7.75 -0.66 -2.90
N ASN A 56 8.01 -0.45 -1.62
CA ASN A 56 9.30 -0.04 -1.10
C ASN A 56 9.49 -0.56 0.34
N TRP A 57 10.68 -0.33 0.90
CA TRP A 57 10.99 -0.57 2.30
C TRP A 57 12.05 0.44 2.73
N GLU A 58 11.62 1.55 3.31
CA GLU A 58 12.48 2.68 3.67
C GLU A 58 12.29 3.04 5.13
N TYR A 59 12.94 4.10 5.62
CA TYR A 59 13.01 4.40 7.05
C TYR A 59 12.67 5.85 7.36
N TRP A 60 11.77 6.07 8.31
CA TRP A 60 11.49 7.36 8.95
C TRP A 60 12.14 7.36 10.33
N GLY A 61 13.26 8.06 10.48
CA GLY A 61 14.16 7.81 11.60
C GLY A 61 14.64 6.35 11.57
N ASP A 62 14.46 5.63 12.67
CA ASP A 62 14.80 4.20 12.75
C ASP A 62 13.66 3.28 12.30
N TYR A 63 12.45 3.82 12.03
CA TYR A 63 11.27 3.00 11.80
C TYR A 63 11.07 2.65 10.32
N PRO A 64 10.88 1.35 9.98
CA PRO A 64 10.51 0.98 8.63
C PRO A 64 9.16 1.57 8.22
N VAL A 65 9.15 2.31 7.11
CA VAL A 65 7.96 2.90 6.50
C VAL A 65 7.90 2.53 5.03
N TYR A 66 6.71 2.12 4.58
CA TYR A 66 6.53 1.60 3.24
C TYR A 66 5.11 1.82 2.71
N ILE A 67 4.97 1.71 1.38
CA ILE A 67 3.67 1.66 0.71
C ILE A 67 3.31 0.19 0.44
N GLN A 68 2.12 -0.20 0.89
CA GLN A 68 1.51 -1.49 0.60
C GLN A 68 0.21 -1.30 -0.16
N LEU A 69 0.09 -1.93 -1.32
CA LEU A 69 -1.16 -2.10 -2.03
C LEU A 69 -1.92 -3.27 -1.40
N GLU A 70 -3.15 -3.03 -0.98
CA GLU A 70 -4.11 -4.05 -0.53
C GLU A 70 -5.31 -4.04 -1.50
N GLU A 71 -6.13 -5.10 -1.47
CA GLU A 71 -7.34 -5.18 -2.29
C GLU A 71 -8.31 -4.03 -1.94
N GLY A 72 -8.27 -2.96 -2.74
CA GLY A 72 -9.14 -1.78 -2.61
C GLY A 72 -8.49 -0.52 -2.01
N LYS A 73 -7.23 -0.55 -1.57
CA LYS A 73 -6.57 0.65 -1.00
C LYS A 73 -5.05 0.57 -1.09
N LEU A 74 -4.45 1.75 -1.23
CA LEU A 74 -3.03 1.95 -1.01
C LEU A 74 -2.84 2.38 0.44
N CYS A 75 -1.91 1.73 1.15
CA CYS A 75 -1.63 1.99 2.56
C CYS A 75 -0.21 2.52 2.74
N PHE A 76 -0.09 3.65 3.44
CA PHE A 76 1.16 4.03 4.09
C PHE A 76 1.29 3.23 5.39
N LYS A 77 2.38 2.49 5.54
CA LYS A 77 2.61 1.53 6.61
C LYS A 77 3.81 1.92 7.47
N LEU A 78 3.73 1.58 8.75
CA LEU A 78 4.79 1.67 9.74
C LEU A 78 5.02 0.28 10.34
N SER A 79 6.24 -0.24 10.28
CA SER A 79 6.62 -1.47 10.98
C SER A 79 7.23 -1.16 12.35
N THR A 80 6.86 -2.00 13.32
CA THR A 80 7.39 -2.08 14.68
C THR A 80 7.60 -3.55 15.05
N ASP A 81 7.77 -4.41 14.03
CA ASP A 81 8.11 -5.82 14.25
C ASP A 81 9.55 -5.92 14.76
N PRO A 82 9.80 -6.64 15.87
CA PRO A 82 11.15 -6.89 16.36
C PRO A 82 12.11 -7.54 15.36
N ASP A 83 11.58 -8.22 14.32
CA ASP A 83 12.42 -8.76 13.24
C ASP A 83 12.95 -7.66 12.29
N ASP A 84 12.31 -6.49 12.28
CA ASP A 84 12.67 -5.35 11.42
C ASP A 84 13.40 -4.23 12.16
N ILE A 85 13.16 -4.07 13.47
CA ILE A 85 13.68 -2.97 14.29
C ILE A 85 13.82 -3.38 15.76
N ASP A 86 14.92 -2.95 16.41
CA ASP A 86 15.09 -3.07 17.85
C ASP A 86 14.35 -1.93 18.56
N LEU A 87 13.40 -2.28 19.45
CA LEU A 87 12.52 -1.32 20.13
C LEU A 87 12.74 -1.40 21.64
N PRO A 88 12.70 -0.26 22.35
CA PRO A 88 12.76 -0.27 23.81
C PRO A 88 11.51 -0.95 24.41
N ASP A 89 11.65 -1.53 25.60
CA ASP A 89 10.59 -2.29 26.28
C ASP A 89 9.26 -1.53 26.42
N ASN A 90 9.31 -0.20 26.58
CA ASN A 90 8.15 0.67 26.76
C ASN A 90 7.78 1.46 25.49
N PHE A 91 8.08 0.91 24.32
CA PHE A 91 7.79 1.58 23.06
C PHE A 91 6.28 1.81 22.82
N ASP A 92 5.88 3.07 22.69
CA ASP A 92 4.49 3.45 22.43
C ASP A 92 4.18 3.48 20.94
N ARG A 93 3.76 2.32 20.42
CA ARG A 93 3.32 2.15 19.03
C ARG A 93 2.22 3.13 18.63
N ALA A 94 1.28 3.41 19.53
CA ALA A 94 0.13 4.25 19.20
C ALA A 94 0.56 5.71 19.03
N ASN A 95 1.45 6.20 19.90
CA ASN A 95 1.99 7.55 19.79
C ASN A 95 2.85 7.72 18.54
N THR A 96 3.80 6.82 18.28
CA THR A 96 4.66 6.91 17.07
C THR A 96 3.84 6.85 15.77
N ARG A 97 2.82 5.98 15.71
CA ARG A 97 1.90 5.94 14.57
C ARG A 97 1.11 7.25 14.42
N ASN A 98 0.67 7.87 15.52
CA ASN A 98 -0.04 9.15 15.47
C ASN A 98 0.86 10.29 14.99
N GLU A 99 2.12 10.33 15.42
CA GLU A 99 3.11 11.30 14.96
C GLU A 99 3.30 11.20 13.44
N LEU A 100 3.54 9.99 12.93
CA LEU A 100 3.69 9.77 11.50
C LEU A 100 2.40 10.10 10.72
N TYR A 101 1.23 9.75 11.27
CA TYR A 101 -0.05 10.13 10.66
C TYR A 101 -0.23 11.64 10.56
N ASN A 102 0.04 12.37 11.64
CA ASN A 102 -0.08 13.82 11.65
C ASN A 102 0.86 14.46 10.64
N LEU A 103 2.12 13.99 10.57
CA LEU A 103 3.09 14.44 9.56
C LEU A 103 2.59 14.17 8.13
N ILE A 104 2.11 12.96 7.85
CA ILE A 104 1.58 12.60 6.52
C ILE A 104 0.42 13.51 6.13
N ILE A 105 -0.56 13.72 7.02
CA ILE A 105 -1.74 14.53 6.71
C ILE A 105 -1.38 16.01 6.57
N GLU A 106 -0.50 16.54 7.41
CA GLU A 106 -0.01 17.92 7.28
C GLU A 106 0.61 18.16 5.90
N LYS A 107 1.52 17.29 5.48
CA LYS A 107 2.21 17.39 4.19
C LYS A 107 1.26 17.16 3.01
N ALA A 108 0.36 16.18 3.12
CA ALA A 108 -0.62 15.90 2.09
C ALA A 108 -1.52 17.11 1.84
N ASN A 109 -2.07 17.72 2.90
CA ASN A 109 -2.91 18.90 2.80
C ASN A 109 -2.16 20.10 2.21
N ALA A 110 -0.89 20.30 2.60
CA ALA A 110 -0.07 21.39 2.06
C ALA A 110 0.19 21.26 0.55
N LEU A 111 0.10 20.03 0.01
CA LEU A 111 0.30 19.72 -1.40
C LEU A 111 -1.02 19.47 -2.16
N GLY A 112 -2.17 19.60 -1.51
CA GLY A 112 -3.49 19.34 -2.10
C GLY A 112 -3.75 17.86 -2.41
N LEU A 113 -3.13 16.94 -1.66
CA LEU A 113 -3.37 15.49 -1.75
C LEU A 113 -4.49 15.07 -0.78
N ASP A 114 -5.65 15.69 -0.91
CA ASP A 114 -6.80 15.53 -0.01
C ASP A 114 -7.36 14.10 0.01
N GLU A 115 -7.01 13.28 -0.98
CA GLU A 115 -7.34 11.85 -1.05
C GLU A 115 -6.60 10.99 -0.02
N ILE A 116 -5.50 11.49 0.56
CA ILE A 116 -4.78 10.80 1.62
C ILE A 116 -5.52 11.01 2.93
N ARG A 117 -6.08 9.93 3.48
CA ARG A 117 -6.93 10.00 4.69
C ARG A 117 -6.54 8.99 5.75
N LYS A 118 -7.15 9.15 6.92
CA LYS A 118 -7.04 8.20 8.03
C LYS A 118 -7.68 6.85 7.66
N PRO A 119 -7.07 5.70 8.03
CA PRO A 119 -7.71 4.40 7.86
C PRO A 119 -8.89 4.22 8.81
N ASP A 120 -9.88 3.41 8.39
CA ASP A 120 -11.09 3.15 9.17
C ASP A 120 -10.80 2.41 10.49
N ARG A 121 -9.74 1.59 10.49
CA ARG A 121 -9.19 0.95 11.68
C ARG A 121 -7.81 1.50 11.97
N PHE A 122 -7.65 2.07 13.16
CA PHE A 122 -6.41 2.71 13.59
C PHE A 122 -5.79 1.99 14.80
N GLY A 123 -5.39 0.74 14.57
CA GLY A 123 -4.82 -0.16 15.58
C GLY A 123 -3.33 0.07 15.84
N ASN A 124 -2.80 -0.57 16.87
CA ASN A 124 -1.42 -0.44 17.38
C ASN A 124 -0.61 -1.74 17.22
N GLY A 125 -0.88 -2.51 16.16
CA GLY A 125 -0.18 -3.76 15.86
C GLY A 125 1.27 -3.55 15.40
N LYS A 126 1.95 -4.62 15.02
CA LYS A 126 3.34 -4.54 14.53
C LYS A 126 3.46 -3.84 13.17
N TYR A 127 2.56 -4.16 12.23
CA TYR A 127 2.49 -3.55 10.89
C TYR A 127 1.25 -2.67 10.80
N MET A 128 1.39 -1.39 11.10
CA MET A 128 0.26 -0.46 11.21
C MET A 128 0.02 0.26 9.90
N THR A 129 -1.25 0.36 9.49
CA THR A 129 -1.65 1.35 8.48
C THR A 129 -1.77 2.71 9.16
N VAL A 130 -1.06 3.69 8.61
CA VAL A 130 -0.97 5.04 9.15
C VAL A 130 -1.90 5.98 8.38
N ALA A 131 -1.89 5.89 7.05
CA ALA A 131 -2.77 6.61 6.15
C ALA A 131 -3.13 5.73 4.95
N ILE A 132 -4.20 6.06 4.23
CA ILE A 132 -4.65 5.33 3.05
C ILE A 132 -5.09 6.25 1.92
N VAL A 133 -5.10 5.68 0.71
CA VAL A 133 -5.75 6.23 -0.48
C VAL A 133 -6.72 5.16 -0.99
N ASP A 134 -7.99 5.52 -1.16
CA ASP A 134 -9.02 4.59 -1.66
C ASP A 134 -8.83 4.28 -3.15
N LYS A 135 -9.30 3.10 -3.59
CA LYS A 135 -9.13 2.59 -4.96
C LYS A 135 -9.52 3.59 -6.05
N GLU A 136 -10.51 4.44 -5.82
CA GLU A 136 -10.97 5.45 -6.77
C GLU A 136 -9.87 6.47 -7.12
N ASN A 137 -8.90 6.68 -6.22
CA ASN A 137 -7.85 7.68 -6.36
C ASN A 137 -6.48 7.10 -6.78
N TRP A 138 -6.35 5.78 -6.87
CA TRP A 138 -5.08 5.15 -7.28
C TRP A 138 -5.24 4.00 -8.28
N LEU A 139 -6.35 3.28 -8.28
CA LEU A 139 -6.56 2.03 -9.04
C LEU A 139 -7.62 2.14 -10.13
N ALA A 140 -8.79 2.66 -9.78
CA ALA A 140 -9.98 2.66 -10.62
C ALA A 140 -10.05 3.91 -11.49
N ASN A 141 -10.54 3.76 -12.72
CA ASN A 141 -11.10 4.87 -13.46
C ASN A 141 -12.56 5.12 -13.05
N GLU A 142 -13.18 6.18 -13.59
CA GLU A 142 -14.57 6.57 -13.32
C GLU A 142 -15.61 5.46 -13.62
N LYS A 143 -15.24 4.46 -14.43
CA LYS A 143 -16.10 3.31 -14.79
C LYS A 143 -15.82 2.07 -13.95
N GLY A 144 -14.91 2.13 -12.97
CA GLY A 144 -14.56 0.99 -12.13
C GLY A 144 -13.60 -0.02 -12.76
N PHE A 145 -12.90 0.35 -13.84
CA PHE A 145 -11.89 -0.49 -14.49
C PHE A 145 -10.48 0.02 -14.18
N VAL A 146 -9.49 -0.88 -14.23
CA VAL A 146 -8.08 -0.48 -14.10
C VAL A 146 -7.62 0.35 -15.30
N ASN A 147 -6.78 1.35 -15.04
CA ASN A 147 -5.97 2.00 -16.07
C ASN A 147 -4.51 1.89 -15.65
N ALA A 148 -3.78 0.93 -16.23
CA ALA A 148 -2.42 0.61 -15.79
C ALA A 148 -1.43 1.79 -15.90
N GLN A 149 -1.58 2.65 -16.92
CA GLN A 149 -0.75 3.84 -17.04
C GLN A 149 -1.04 4.80 -15.88
N LYS A 150 -2.33 5.08 -15.62
CA LYS A 150 -2.72 5.98 -14.54
C LYS A 150 -2.35 5.44 -13.16
N VAL A 151 -2.46 4.13 -12.97
CA VAL A 151 -1.97 3.45 -11.76
C VAL A 151 -0.49 3.76 -11.57
N VAL A 152 0.35 3.54 -12.57
CA VAL A 152 1.80 3.80 -12.45
C VAL A 152 2.09 5.25 -12.11
N GLU A 153 1.43 6.21 -12.78
CA GLU A 153 1.56 7.64 -12.45
C GLU A 153 1.21 7.92 -10.99
N ASN A 154 0.10 7.36 -10.51
CA ASN A 154 -0.36 7.53 -9.13
C ASN A 154 0.60 6.86 -8.13
N LEU A 155 1.08 5.64 -8.40
CA LEU A 155 2.03 4.94 -7.54
C LEU A 155 3.35 5.71 -7.44
N THR A 156 3.86 6.21 -8.56
CA THR A 156 5.05 7.08 -8.58
C THR A 156 4.80 8.37 -7.78
N LYS A 157 3.63 9.00 -7.93
CA LYS A 157 3.24 10.18 -7.15
C LYS A 157 3.32 9.92 -5.64
N TYR A 158 2.70 8.84 -5.16
CA TYR A 158 2.67 8.53 -3.72
C TYR A 158 4.03 8.04 -3.19
N LEU A 159 4.82 7.33 -4.00
CA LEU A 159 6.20 6.97 -3.65
C LEU A 159 7.09 8.20 -3.50
N ASN A 160 6.98 9.16 -4.42
CA ASN A 160 7.73 10.41 -4.33
C ASN A 160 7.26 11.25 -3.13
N PHE A 161 5.94 11.33 -2.88
CA PHE A 161 5.43 11.97 -1.67
C PHE A 161 6.02 11.37 -0.40
N LEU A 162 6.06 10.03 -0.28
CA LEU A 162 6.69 9.39 0.87
C LEU A 162 8.18 9.78 0.99
N ARG A 163 8.95 9.58 -0.07
CA ARG A 163 10.41 9.82 -0.08
C ARG A 163 10.79 11.27 0.15
N GLU A 164 10.09 12.16 -0.53
CA GLU A 164 10.46 13.56 -0.59
C GLU A 164 9.79 14.34 0.54
N GLU A 165 8.66 13.94 1.11
CA GLU A 165 7.99 14.81 2.09
C GLU A 165 7.95 14.24 3.50
N ILE A 166 8.11 12.92 3.64
CA ILE A 166 8.00 12.23 4.92
C ILE A 166 9.34 11.71 5.42
N LEU A 167 10.18 11.19 4.53
CA LEU A 167 11.45 10.55 4.87
C LEU A 167 12.67 11.50 4.85
N LYS A 168 12.44 12.82 4.70
CA LYS A 168 13.49 13.84 4.74
C LYS A 168 14.09 14.04 6.13
#